data_AF-A0A0P0CTB7-F1
#
_entry.id   AF-A0A0P0CTB7-F1
#
_cell.length_a   1.000
_cell.length_b   1.000
_cell.length_c   1.000
_cell.angle_alpha   90.00
_cell.angle_beta   90.00
_cell.angle_gamma   90.00
#
_symmetry.space_group_name_H-M   'P 1'
#
loop_
_entity.id
_entity.type
_entity.pdbx_description
1 polymer ?
#
loop_
_entity_poly.entity_id
_entity_poly.type
_entity_poly.pdbx_seq_one_letter_code
_entity_poly.pdbx_strand_id
1 'polypeptide(L)'
;MLAESYRVLGVPFGAEMPQIRHAYRQLVLQYHPDRNQDPGAHVMFLQVQSAYEYLQRFQELATMPSFSSTAPPPPAANPPTDWERYEFVYDPPADPKEYVAWAAVARERARRQKEKDHAAYVQRTLAMKKKWWYSLARYSSYVVLVLGMLAGVAFILTPGLFLLRGEVKPVFLGIIMIPMGVKMIRVMRDFRQDIRKHFGEDLSEPST
;
A
#
# COMPACT_ATOMS: atom_id res chain seq x y z
N MET A 1 14.33 -18.13 35.46
CA MET A 1 13.55 -17.63 34.31
C MET A 1 13.72 -16.12 34.16
N LEU A 2 13.20 -15.28 35.07
CA LEU A 2 13.28 -13.81 34.97
C LEU A 2 14.71 -13.25 34.80
N ALA A 3 15.63 -13.61 35.70
CA ALA A 3 17.03 -13.14 35.63
C ALA A 3 17.76 -13.61 34.35
N GLU A 4 17.39 -14.77 33.81
CA GLU A 4 17.95 -15.28 32.56
C GLU A 4 17.45 -14.47 31.37
N SER A 5 16.18 -14.09 31.34
CA SER A 5 15.61 -13.27 30.27
C SER A 5 16.29 -11.89 30.16
N TYR A 6 16.58 -11.23 31.28
CA TYR A 6 17.36 -9.98 31.29
C TYR A 6 18.79 -10.19 30.78
N ARG A 7 19.41 -11.32 31.14
CA ARG A 7 20.77 -11.68 30.72
C ARG A 7 20.87 -11.99 29.22
N VAL A 8 19.90 -12.72 28.68
CA VAL A 8 19.81 -13.04 27.23
C VAL A 8 19.63 -11.79 26.38
N LEU A 9 18.86 -10.81 26.88
CA LEU A 9 18.67 -9.52 26.21
C LEU A 9 19.81 -8.52 26.46
N GLY A 10 20.78 -8.85 27.32
CA GLY A 10 21.92 -7.98 27.65
C GLY A 10 21.53 -6.69 28.38
N VAL A 11 20.42 -6.69 29.11
CA VAL A 11 19.88 -5.53 29.82
C VAL A 11 20.02 -5.70 31.34
N PRO A 12 20.17 -4.61 32.11
CA PRO A 12 20.24 -4.69 33.56
C PRO A 12 18.94 -5.25 34.14
N PHE A 13 19.05 -5.94 35.27
CA PHE A 13 17.89 -6.48 35.98
C PHE A 13 16.97 -5.33 36.42
N GLY A 14 15.70 -5.38 36.01
CA GLY A 14 14.74 -4.30 36.26
C GLY A 14 14.78 -3.17 35.23
N ALA A 15 15.42 -3.36 34.07
CA ALA A 15 15.36 -2.41 32.95
C ALA A 15 13.91 -2.08 32.56
N GLU A 16 13.67 -0.84 32.16
CA GLU A 16 12.34 -0.41 31.71
C GLU A 16 12.00 -0.98 30.32
N MET A 17 10.71 -1.15 30.05
CA MET A 17 10.19 -1.59 28.75
C MET A 17 10.81 -0.93 27.51
N PRO A 18 10.98 0.41 27.44
CA PRO A 18 11.67 1.04 26.31
C PRO A 18 13.10 0.50 26.09
N GLN A 19 13.85 0.20 27.16
CA GLN A 19 15.20 -0.35 27.08
C GLN A 19 15.18 -1.82 26.64
N ILE A 20 14.25 -2.62 27.19
CA ILE A 20 14.04 -4.01 26.78
C ILE A 20 13.67 -4.10 25.29
N ARG A 21 12.74 -3.25 24.82
CA ARG A 21 12.36 -3.16 23.40
C ARG A 21 13.51 -2.73 22.50
N HIS A 22 14.37 -1.83 22.98
CA HIS A 22 15.53 -1.37 22.23
C HIS A 22 16.55 -2.52 22.05
N ALA A 23 16.90 -3.21 23.13
CA ALA A 23 17.82 -4.34 23.09
C ALA A 23 17.31 -5.50 22.23
N TYR A 24 16.01 -5.82 22.35
CA TYR A 24 15.35 -6.82 21.50
C TYR A 24 15.49 -6.51 20.00
N ARG A 25 15.20 -5.28 19.57
CA ARG A 25 15.33 -4.90 18.15
C ARG A 25 16.75 -5.04 17.61
N GLN A 26 17.75 -4.69 18.42
CA GLN A 26 19.16 -4.82 18.02
C GLN A 26 19.57 -6.29 17.84
N LEU A 27 19.18 -7.14 18.79
CA LEU A 27 19.49 -8.57 18.75
C LEU A 27 18.73 -9.29 17.63
N VAL A 28 17.47 -8.94 17.37
CA VAL A 28 16.68 -9.47 16.25
C VAL A 28 17.31 -9.12 14.90
N LEU A 29 17.82 -7.91 14.74
CA LEU A 29 18.53 -7.50 13.50
C LEU A 29 19.85 -8.24 13.32
N GLN A 30 20.53 -8.57 14.42
CA GLN A 30 21.82 -9.26 14.43
C GLN A 30 21.71 -10.77 14.17
N TYR A 31 20.64 -11.40 14.67
CA TYR A 31 20.39 -12.84 14.54
C TYR A 31 19.25 -13.17 13.57
N HIS A 32 18.86 -12.22 12.71
CA HIS A 32 17.79 -12.44 11.74
C HIS A 32 18.16 -13.59 10.78
N PRO A 33 17.30 -14.61 10.58
CA PRO A 33 17.63 -15.79 9.76
C PRO A 33 17.91 -15.45 8.29
N ASP A 34 17.39 -14.34 7.79
CA ASP A 34 17.65 -13.84 6.43
C ASP A 34 19.03 -13.17 6.28
N ARG A 35 19.62 -12.67 7.38
CA ARG A 35 20.88 -11.90 7.36
C ARG A 35 22.06 -12.67 7.95
N ASN A 36 21.80 -13.65 8.80
CA ASN A 36 22.82 -14.46 9.46
C ASN A 36 22.51 -15.96 9.26
N GLN A 37 23.36 -16.64 8.51
CA GLN A 37 23.21 -18.06 8.16
C GLN A 37 23.95 -19.00 9.13
N ASP A 38 24.50 -18.48 10.23
CA ASP A 38 25.15 -19.33 11.23
C ASP A 38 24.14 -20.29 11.89
N PRO A 39 24.50 -21.58 12.06
CA PRO A 39 23.63 -22.56 12.70
C PRO A 39 23.30 -22.23 14.17
N GLY A 40 24.12 -21.38 14.81
CA GLY A 40 23.86 -20.87 16.15
C GLY A 40 22.94 -19.64 16.20
N ALA A 41 22.79 -18.91 15.09
CA ALA A 41 22.00 -17.67 15.05
C ALA A 41 20.50 -17.95 15.25
N HIS A 42 20.00 -19.07 14.71
CA HIS A 42 18.61 -19.48 14.89
C HIS A 42 18.28 -19.79 16.36
N VAL A 43 19.18 -20.48 17.06
CA VAL A 43 19.01 -20.82 18.49
C VAL A 43 19.02 -19.54 19.34
N MET A 44 19.93 -18.62 19.06
CA MET A 44 20.01 -17.33 19.75
C MET A 44 18.77 -16.47 19.48
N PHE A 45 18.27 -16.46 18.25
CA PHE A 45 17.05 -15.73 17.87
C PHE A 45 15.83 -16.20 18.69
N LEU A 46 15.63 -17.53 18.79
CA LEU A 46 14.54 -18.11 19.58
C LEU A 46 14.67 -17.78 21.07
N GLN A 47 15.90 -17.81 21.62
CA GLN A 47 16.15 -17.44 23.00
C GLN A 47 15.83 -15.96 23.27
N VAL A 48 16.25 -15.06 22.38
CA VAL A 48 15.97 -13.62 22.47
C VAL A 48 14.47 -13.34 22.40
N GLN A 49 13.75 -14.03 21.51
CA GLN A 49 12.29 -13.91 21.41
C GLN A 49 11.58 -14.37 22.69
N SER A 50 11.92 -15.58 23.18
CA SER A 50 11.31 -16.13 24.40
C SER A 50 11.60 -15.27 25.64
N ALA A 51 12.80 -14.67 25.72
CA ALA A 51 13.17 -13.77 26.79
C ALA A 51 12.33 -12.48 26.77
N TYR A 52 12.11 -11.90 25.59
CA TYR A 52 11.31 -10.69 25.41
C TYR A 52 9.85 -10.91 25.79
N GLU A 53 9.23 -12.00 25.31
CA GLU A 53 7.83 -12.35 25.62
C GLU A 53 7.60 -12.55 27.13
N TYR A 54 8.55 -13.22 27.81
CA TYR A 54 8.47 -13.45 29.25
C TYR A 54 8.56 -12.14 30.05
N LEU A 55 9.51 -11.26 29.71
CA LEU A 55 9.64 -9.95 30.37
C LEU A 55 8.43 -9.07 30.10
N GLN A 56 7.87 -9.13 28.89
CA GLN A 56 6.70 -8.38 28.52
C GLN A 56 5.51 -8.73 29.43
N ARG A 57 5.20 -10.03 29.50
CA ARG A 57 4.11 -10.54 30.34
C ARG A 57 4.33 -10.29 31.82
N PHE A 58 5.56 -10.42 32.31
CA PHE A 58 5.89 -10.17 33.71
C PHE A 58 5.59 -8.72 34.12
N GLN A 59 5.91 -7.75 33.26
CA GLN A 59 5.71 -6.34 33.56
C GLN A 59 4.24 -5.91 33.39
N GLU A 60 3.51 -6.51 32.46
CA GLU A 60 2.06 -6.34 32.34
C GLU A 60 1.33 -6.83 33.60
N LEU A 61 1.72 -7.99 34.13
CA LEU A 61 1.19 -8.53 35.38
C LEU A 61 1.56 -7.67 36.61
N ALA A 62 2.75 -7.06 36.62
CA ALA A 62 3.18 -6.17 37.70
C ALA A 62 2.48 -4.79 37.68
N THR A 63 2.00 -4.36 36.51
CA THR A 63 1.32 -3.06 36.31
C THR A 63 -0.20 -3.19 36.41
N MET A 64 -0.73 -4.43 36.36
CA MET A 64 -2.15 -4.69 36.55
C MET A 64 -2.57 -4.27 37.97
N PRO A 65 -3.50 -3.31 38.14
CA PRO A 65 -4.01 -2.98 39.46
C PRO A 65 -4.70 -4.22 40.03
N SER A 66 -4.35 -4.59 41.26
CA SER A 66 -5.06 -5.64 42.01
C SER A 66 -6.55 -5.33 41.95
N PHE A 67 -7.34 -6.19 41.30
CA PHE A 67 -8.79 -6.06 41.27
C PHE A 67 -9.33 -6.19 42.70
N SER A 68 -9.42 -5.08 43.42
CA SER A 68 -10.19 -4.98 44.65
C SER A 68 -11.67 -5.12 44.25
N SER A 69 -12.36 -6.09 44.86
CA SER A 69 -13.76 -6.44 44.59
C SER A 69 -14.76 -5.40 45.12
N THR A 70 -14.44 -4.10 45.03
CA THR A 70 -15.25 -3.00 45.59
C THR A 70 -15.47 -1.85 44.60
N ALA A 71 -15.33 -2.10 43.30
CA ALA A 71 -15.92 -1.20 42.31
C ALA A 71 -17.44 -1.40 42.30
N PRO A 72 -18.27 -0.36 42.47
CA PRO A 72 -19.71 -0.51 42.28
C PRO A 72 -19.95 -1.03 40.86
N PRO A 73 -20.90 -1.98 40.67
CA PRO A 73 -21.18 -2.50 39.34
C PRO A 73 -21.50 -1.32 38.41
N PRO A 74 -20.92 -1.27 37.20
CA PRO A 74 -21.25 -0.22 36.25
C PRO A 74 -22.77 -0.19 36.06
N PRO A 75 -23.39 1.00 35.99
CA PRO A 75 -24.84 1.11 35.77
C PRO A 75 -25.17 0.28 34.55
N ALA A 76 -26.21 -0.57 34.65
CA ALA A 76 -26.57 -1.58 33.65
C ALA A 76 -26.55 -0.97 32.23
N ALA A 77 -25.38 -1.06 31.60
CA ALA A 77 -25.16 -0.63 30.26
C ALA A 77 -25.83 -1.69 29.40
N ASN A 78 -26.66 -1.26 28.46
CA ASN A 78 -27.17 -2.13 27.41
C ASN A 78 -26.01 -3.02 26.92
N PRO A 79 -26.24 -4.33 26.72
CA PRO A 79 -25.18 -5.28 26.40
C PRO A 79 -24.30 -4.70 25.28
N PRO A 80 -22.97 -4.64 25.46
CA PRO A 80 -22.06 -4.08 24.46
C PRO A 80 -22.30 -4.82 23.17
N THR A 81 -22.76 -4.09 22.17
CA THR A 81 -22.93 -4.66 20.85
C THR A 81 -21.57 -5.14 20.33
N ASP A 82 -21.58 -6.33 19.72
CA ASP A 82 -20.48 -7.28 19.39
C ASP A 82 -19.18 -6.73 18.76
N TRP A 83 -19.08 -5.43 18.46
CA TRP A 83 -18.05 -4.83 17.59
C TRP A 83 -16.87 -4.14 18.27
N GLU A 84 -16.93 -3.76 19.54
CA GLU A 84 -15.81 -3.05 20.22
C GLU A 84 -14.73 -4.00 20.76
N ARG A 85 -15.07 -5.28 20.99
CA ARG A 85 -14.15 -6.30 21.54
C ARG A 85 -12.95 -6.60 20.63
N TYR A 86 -13.12 -6.45 19.31
CA TYR A 86 -12.14 -6.91 18.32
C TYR A 86 -11.35 -5.77 17.64
N GLU A 87 -11.50 -4.53 18.09
CA GLU A 87 -10.83 -3.38 17.46
C GLU A 87 -9.29 -3.49 17.54
N PHE A 88 -8.77 -4.04 18.64
CA PHE A 88 -7.34 -4.13 18.95
C PHE A 88 -6.76 -5.56 18.91
N VAL A 89 -7.57 -6.57 18.56
CA VAL A 89 -7.15 -7.98 18.50
C VAL A 89 -6.68 -8.31 17.07
N TYR A 90 -5.39 -8.58 16.92
CA TYR A 90 -4.76 -8.92 15.63
C TYR A 90 -4.74 -10.43 15.34
N ASP A 91 -4.65 -11.25 16.39
CA ASP A 91 -4.65 -12.71 16.24
C ASP A 91 -6.08 -13.25 16.12
N PRO A 92 -6.34 -14.18 15.19
CA PRO A 92 -7.66 -14.78 15.04
C PRO A 92 -7.98 -15.65 16.27
N PRO A 93 -9.14 -15.46 16.92
CA PRO A 93 -9.54 -16.28 18.06
C PRO A 93 -9.81 -17.73 17.62
N ALA A 94 -9.48 -18.69 18.50
CA ALA A 94 -9.58 -20.12 18.21
C ALA A 94 -11.02 -20.66 18.25
N ASP A 95 -11.93 -19.98 18.95
CA ASP A 95 -13.34 -20.36 19.00
C ASP A 95 -14.04 -20.00 17.67
N PRO A 96 -14.74 -20.96 17.01
CA PRO A 96 -15.37 -20.70 15.71
C PRO A 96 -16.40 -19.56 15.72
N LYS A 97 -17.11 -19.34 16.83
CA LYS A 97 -18.10 -18.25 16.91
C LYS A 97 -17.41 -16.90 17.00
N GLU A 98 -16.37 -16.80 17.82
CA GLU A 98 -15.56 -15.58 17.94
C GLU A 98 -14.75 -15.27 16.66
N TYR A 99 -14.32 -16.30 15.92
CA TYR A 99 -13.61 -16.14 14.64
C TYR A 99 -14.46 -15.38 13.61
N VAL A 100 -15.75 -15.70 13.52
CA VAL A 100 -16.68 -15.07 12.57
C VAL A 100 -16.85 -13.58 12.89
N ALA A 101 -16.97 -13.24 14.17
CA ALA A 101 -17.07 -11.85 14.65
C ALA A 101 -15.77 -11.07 14.38
N TRP A 102 -14.61 -11.64 14.72
CA TRP A 102 -13.30 -11.07 14.41
C TRP A 102 -13.10 -10.84 12.91
N ALA A 103 -13.46 -11.82 12.06
CA ALA A 103 -13.33 -11.72 10.61
C ALA A 103 -14.27 -10.67 9.99
N ALA A 104 -15.44 -10.44 10.58
CA ALA A 104 -16.33 -9.35 10.18
C ALA A 104 -15.70 -7.97 10.49
N VAL A 105 -15.14 -7.79 11.69
CA VAL A 105 -14.45 -6.55 12.08
C VAL A 105 -13.18 -6.31 11.27
N ALA A 106 -12.40 -7.37 10.97
CA ALA A 106 -11.23 -7.28 10.09
C ALA A 106 -11.59 -6.80 8.67
N ARG A 107 -12.68 -7.32 8.10
CA ARG A 107 -13.19 -6.87 6.79
C ARG A 107 -13.63 -5.41 6.82
N GLU A 108 -14.32 -4.99 7.88
CA GLU A 108 -14.77 -3.60 8.02
C GLU A 108 -13.61 -2.62 8.21
N ARG A 109 -12.59 -3.00 9.00
CA ARG A 109 -11.33 -2.25 9.10
C ARG A 109 -10.64 -2.12 7.74
N ALA A 110 -10.55 -3.21 6.98
CA ALA A 110 -9.96 -3.18 5.64
C ALA A 110 -10.75 -2.27 4.68
N ARG A 111 -12.08 -2.21 4.78
CA ARG A 111 -12.91 -1.28 3.99
C ARG A 111 -12.65 0.18 4.37
N ARG A 112 -12.70 0.52 5.66
CA ARG A 112 -12.42 1.88 6.14
C ARG A 112 -11.01 2.33 5.83
N GLN A 113 -10.04 1.41 5.89
CA GLN A 113 -8.67 1.71 5.51
C GLN A 113 -8.57 2.02 4.01
N LYS A 114 -9.18 1.19 3.15
CA LYS A 114 -9.27 1.48 1.71
C LYS A 114 -9.94 2.81 1.41
N GLU A 115 -11.01 3.17 2.13
CA GLU A 115 -11.69 4.46 2.00
C GLU A 115 -10.79 5.64 2.39
N LYS A 116 -10.09 5.55 3.54
CA LYS A 116 -9.12 6.56 3.98
C LYS A 116 -7.97 6.71 3.00
N ASP A 117 -7.41 5.59 2.53
CA ASP A 117 -6.30 5.57 1.57
C ASP A 117 -6.74 6.16 0.22
N HIS A 118 -7.94 5.83 -0.24
CA HIS A 118 -8.53 6.38 -1.47
C HIS A 118 -8.78 7.89 -1.33
N ALA A 119 -9.36 8.34 -0.21
CA ALA A 119 -9.56 9.76 0.06
C ALA A 119 -8.23 10.53 0.11
N ALA A 120 -7.20 9.95 0.74
CA ALA A 120 -5.86 10.54 0.78
C ALA A 120 -5.22 10.59 -0.62
N TYR A 121 -5.41 9.57 -1.45
CA TYR A 121 -4.98 9.57 -2.85
C TYR A 121 -5.64 10.70 -3.65
N VAL A 122 -6.97 10.84 -3.54
CA VAL A 122 -7.73 11.92 -4.21
C VAL A 122 -7.26 13.31 -3.76
N GLN A 123 -7.04 13.51 -2.45
CA GLN A 123 -6.52 14.78 -1.92
C GLN A 123 -5.14 15.12 -2.49
N ARG A 124 -4.22 14.14 -2.56
CA ARG A 124 -2.89 14.32 -3.15
C ARG A 124 -2.95 14.65 -4.64
N THR A 125 -3.83 13.99 -5.39
CA THR A 125 -3.97 14.26 -6.84
C THR A 125 -4.58 15.63 -7.09
N LEU A 126 -5.63 16.04 -6.34
CA LEU A 126 -6.21 17.38 -6.44
C LEU A 126 -5.22 18.48 -6.04
N ALA A 127 -4.38 18.25 -5.04
CA ALA A 127 -3.32 19.18 -4.65
C ALA A 127 -2.27 19.39 -5.76
N MET A 128 -2.00 18.35 -6.57
CA MET A 128 -1.12 18.45 -7.73
C MET A 128 -1.78 19.21 -8.89
N LYS A 129 -3.10 19.03 -9.11
CA LYS A 129 -3.88 19.76 -10.15
C LYS A 129 -3.85 21.28 -9.98
N LYS A 130 -3.71 21.78 -8.75
CA LYS A 130 -3.63 23.23 -8.47
C LYS A 130 -2.33 23.88 -8.95
N LYS A 131 -1.28 23.11 -9.24
CA LYS A 131 0.03 23.65 -9.63
C LYS A 131 0.05 24.03 -11.11
N TRP A 132 0.63 25.17 -11.46
CA TRP A 132 0.69 25.66 -12.85
C TRP A 132 1.40 24.71 -13.82
N TRP A 133 2.44 24.01 -13.35
CA TRP A 133 3.20 23.05 -14.16
C TRP A 133 2.36 21.82 -14.55
N TYR A 134 1.33 21.49 -13.76
CA TYR A 134 0.43 20.37 -14.06
C TYR A 134 -0.38 20.67 -15.33
N SER A 135 -0.92 21.89 -15.43
CA SER A 135 -1.59 22.35 -16.64
C SER A 135 -0.66 22.32 -17.85
N LEU A 136 0.60 22.76 -17.68
CA LEU A 136 1.61 22.72 -18.74
C LEU A 136 1.91 21.29 -19.21
N ALA A 137 2.15 20.36 -18.28
CA ALA A 137 2.40 18.95 -18.58
C ALA A 137 1.21 18.28 -19.24
N ARG A 138 -0.02 18.65 -18.85
CA ARG A 138 -1.25 18.16 -19.47
C ARG A 138 -1.35 18.63 -20.92
N TYR A 139 -1.20 19.93 -21.17
CA TYR A 139 -1.27 20.47 -22.53
C TYR A 139 -0.17 19.93 -23.43
N SER A 140 1.08 19.82 -22.95
CA SER A 140 2.17 19.26 -23.74
C SER A 140 1.91 17.80 -24.15
N SER A 141 1.33 16.99 -23.26
CA SER A 141 0.94 15.61 -23.55
C SER A 141 -0.10 15.53 -24.68
N TYR A 142 -1.10 16.43 -24.65
CA TYR A 142 -2.09 16.52 -25.73
C TYR A 142 -1.50 17.04 -27.05
N VAL A 143 -0.51 17.94 -27.00
CA VAL A 143 0.21 18.39 -28.20
C VAL A 143 0.96 17.23 -28.86
N VAL A 144 1.67 16.40 -28.09
CA VAL A 144 2.34 15.20 -28.61
C VAL A 144 1.33 14.25 -29.25
N LEU A 145 0.17 14.04 -28.60
CA LEU A 145 -0.90 13.21 -29.13
C LEU A 145 -1.43 13.72 -30.48
N VAL A 146 -1.69 15.03 -30.59
CA VAL A 146 -2.19 15.64 -31.84
C VAL A 146 -1.14 15.51 -32.94
N LEU A 147 0.12 15.82 -32.66
CA LEU A 147 1.22 15.69 -33.62
C LEU A 147 1.39 14.24 -34.08
N GLY A 148 1.33 13.27 -33.16
CA GLY A 148 1.40 11.84 -33.48
C GLY A 148 0.22 11.36 -34.31
N MET A 149 -1.00 11.84 -34.03
CA MET A 149 -2.19 11.56 -34.85
C MET A 149 -2.05 12.13 -36.26
N LEU A 150 -1.62 13.39 -36.39
CA LEU A 150 -1.38 14.03 -37.68
C LEU A 150 -0.31 13.29 -38.49
N ALA A 151 0.79 12.88 -37.85
CA ALA A 151 1.83 12.08 -38.49
C ALA A 151 1.29 10.72 -38.95
N GLY A 152 0.50 10.03 -38.11
CA GLY A 152 -0.14 8.77 -38.46
C GLY A 152 -1.08 8.89 -39.68
N VAL A 153 -1.90 9.95 -39.73
CA VAL A 153 -2.77 10.25 -40.87
C VAL A 153 -1.94 10.59 -42.12
N ALA A 154 -0.89 11.39 -41.97
CA ALA A 154 0.01 11.72 -43.08
C ALA A 154 0.67 10.47 -43.67
N PHE A 155 1.10 9.50 -42.85
CA PHE A 155 1.64 8.23 -43.34
C PHE A 155 0.63 7.43 -44.19
N ILE A 156 -0.66 7.51 -43.86
CA ILE A 156 -1.73 6.82 -44.61
C ILE A 156 -2.07 7.57 -45.90
N LEU A 157 -2.12 8.89 -45.88
CA LEU A 157 -2.52 9.71 -47.03
C LEU A 157 -1.40 9.90 -48.05
N THR A 158 -0.13 9.90 -47.63
CA THR A 158 1.04 10.17 -48.49
C THR A 158 1.03 9.32 -49.78
N PRO A 159 0.89 7.99 -49.75
CA PRO A 159 0.89 7.17 -50.98
C PRO A 159 -0.24 7.53 -51.95
N GLY A 160 -1.44 7.84 -51.42
CA GLY A 160 -2.59 8.25 -52.22
C GLY A 160 -2.43 9.62 -52.88
N LEU A 161 -1.81 10.57 -52.16
CA LEU A 161 -1.53 11.90 -52.70
C LEU A 161 -0.51 11.87 -53.84
N PHE A 162 0.49 10.98 -53.76
CA PHE A 162 1.46 10.79 -54.84
C PHE A 162 0.87 10.10 -56.08
N LEU A 163 -0.06 9.17 -55.90
CA LEU A 163 -0.83 8.58 -57.01
C LEU A 163 -1.57 9.65 -57.82
N LEU A 164 -2.19 10.62 -57.13
CA LEU A 164 -2.88 11.74 -57.77
C LEU A 164 -1.93 12.66 -58.57
N ARG A 165 -0.64 12.69 -58.23
CA ARG A 165 0.41 13.41 -58.98
C ARG A 165 0.99 12.61 -60.15
N GLY A 166 0.54 11.37 -60.36
CA GLY A 166 1.05 10.49 -61.42
C GLY A 166 2.37 9.79 -61.08
N GLU A 167 2.83 9.87 -59.83
CA GLU A 167 4.06 9.23 -59.39
C GLU A 167 3.80 7.82 -58.85
N VAL A 168 4.25 6.81 -59.60
CA VAL A 168 4.02 5.38 -59.25
C VAL A 168 5.06 4.81 -58.29
N LYS A 169 6.26 5.40 -58.20
CA LYS A 169 7.35 4.92 -57.34
C LYS A 169 6.99 4.87 -55.83
N PRO A 170 6.34 5.88 -55.23
CA PRO A 170 5.94 5.85 -53.81
C PRO A 170 4.73 4.95 -53.52
N VAL A 171 4.10 4.34 -54.53
CA VAL A 171 2.98 3.41 -54.32
C VAL A 171 3.43 2.17 -53.55
N PHE A 172 4.63 1.65 -53.86
CA PHE A 172 5.24 0.55 -53.12
C PHE A 172 5.59 0.95 -51.69
N LEU A 173 5.91 2.23 -51.45
CA LEU A 173 6.12 2.76 -50.10
C LEU A 173 4.83 2.69 -49.26
N GLY A 174 3.65 2.76 -49.90
CA GLY A 174 2.36 2.61 -49.23
C GLY A 174 2.14 1.27 -48.54
N ILE A 175 2.72 0.18 -49.06
CA ILE A 175 2.66 -1.16 -48.44
C ILE A 175 3.26 -1.14 -47.03
N ILE A 176 4.27 -0.28 -46.80
CA ILE A 176 4.94 -0.13 -45.50
C ILE A 176 4.31 0.99 -44.68
N MET A 177 4.01 2.14 -45.31
CA MET A 177 3.54 3.34 -44.61
C MET A 177 2.11 3.23 -44.09
N ILE A 178 1.20 2.56 -44.81
CA ILE A 178 -0.18 2.38 -44.37
C ILE A 178 -0.27 1.57 -43.07
N PRO A 179 0.31 0.35 -42.95
CA PRO A 179 0.26 -0.40 -41.69
C PRO A 179 1.01 0.32 -40.56
N MET A 180 2.10 1.03 -40.86
CA MET A 180 2.83 1.84 -39.88
C MET A 180 1.98 3.01 -39.36
N GLY A 181 1.29 3.73 -40.24
CA GLY A 181 0.36 4.80 -39.88
C GLY A 181 -0.84 4.29 -39.06
N VAL A 182 -1.42 3.15 -39.43
CA VAL A 182 -2.50 2.51 -38.65
C VAL A 182 -2.00 2.09 -37.26
N LYS A 183 -0.82 1.49 -37.16
CA LYS A 183 -0.20 1.13 -35.87
C LYS A 183 0.04 2.38 -35.02
N MET A 184 0.57 3.46 -35.62
CA MET A 184 0.78 4.73 -34.93
C MET A 184 -0.52 5.31 -34.36
N ILE A 185 -1.62 5.32 -35.14
CA ILE A 185 -2.92 5.80 -34.67
C ILE A 185 -3.45 4.95 -33.50
N ARG A 186 -3.24 3.62 -33.51
CA ARG A 186 -3.60 2.78 -32.36
C ARG A 186 -2.78 3.15 -31.13
N VAL A 187 -1.46 3.29 -31.27
CA VAL A 187 -0.58 3.69 -30.16
C VAL A 187 -0.99 5.06 -29.60
N MET A 188 -1.33 6.03 -30.45
CA MET A 188 -1.81 7.35 -29.99
C MET A 188 -3.17 7.28 -29.29
N ARG A 189 -4.03 6.33 -29.68
CA ARG A 189 -5.31 6.08 -28.99
C ARG A 189 -5.10 5.49 -27.60
N ASP A 190 -4.16 4.57 -27.47
CA ASP A 190 -3.81 3.97 -26.17
C ASP A 190 -3.14 5.03 -25.28
N PHE A 191 -2.22 5.81 -25.84
CA PHE A 191 -1.60 6.95 -25.16
C PHE A 191 -2.64 7.99 -24.67
N ARG A 192 -3.72 8.22 -25.43
CA ARG A 192 -4.85 9.06 -24.97
C ARG A 192 -5.51 8.52 -23.70
N GLN A 193 -5.65 7.20 -23.60
CA GLN A 193 -6.22 6.58 -22.40
C GLN A 193 -5.27 6.73 -21.22
N ASP A 194 -3.97 6.58 -21.46
CA ASP A 194 -2.94 6.77 -20.43
C ASP A 194 -2.86 8.22 -19.94
N ILE A 195 -2.92 9.22 -20.83
CA ILE A 195 -3.01 10.64 -20.44
C ILE A 195 -4.22 10.83 -19.51
N ARG A 196 -5.40 10.37 -19.91
CA ARG A 196 -6.62 10.54 -19.10
C ARG A 196 -6.50 9.92 -17.71
N LYS A 197 -5.96 8.71 -17.63
CA LYS A 197 -5.74 8.00 -16.36
C LYS A 197 -4.68 8.67 -15.50
N HIS A 198 -3.55 9.07 -16.09
CA HIS A 198 -2.43 9.67 -15.37
C HIS A 198 -2.78 11.06 -14.82
N PHE A 199 -3.56 11.83 -15.58
CA PHE A 199 -4.07 13.12 -15.13
C PHE A 199 -5.37 13.00 -14.32
N GLY A 200 -5.88 11.79 -14.06
CA GLY A 200 -7.05 11.57 -13.22
C GLY A 200 -8.28 12.33 -13.74
N GLU A 201 -8.50 12.32 -15.06
CA GLU A 201 -9.69 12.87 -15.72
C GLU A 201 -10.90 11.92 -15.60
N ASP A 202 -10.64 10.67 -15.21
CA ASP A 202 -11.62 9.63 -14.86
C ASP A 202 -12.16 9.76 -13.43
N LEU A 203 -11.46 10.51 -12.57
CA LEU A 203 -11.94 10.88 -11.24
C LEU A 203 -12.99 11.99 -11.39
N SER A 204 -14.25 11.60 -11.56
CA SER A 204 -15.39 12.53 -11.46
C SER A 204 -15.34 13.24 -10.12
N GLU A 205 -15.38 14.59 -10.13
CA GLU A 205 -15.57 15.37 -8.91
C GLU A 205 -16.82 14.85 -8.19
N PRO A 206 -16.78 14.72 -6.85
CA PRO A 206 -17.96 14.28 -6.11
C PRO A 206 -19.11 15.25 -6.46
N SER A 207 -20.23 14.69 -6.93
CA SER A 207 -21.43 15.44 -7.27
C SER A 207 -21.81 16.34 -6.09
N THR A 208 -21.65 17.64 -6.28
CA THR A 208 -22.10 18.67 -5.35
C THR A 208 -23.62 18.71 -5.28
#